data_AF-A0AAE4FHU0-F1
#
_entry.id   AF-A0AAE4FHU0-F1
#
_cell.length_a   1.000
_cell.length_b   1.000
_cell.length_c   1.000
_cell.angle_alpha   90.00
_cell.angle_beta   90.00
_cell.angle_gamma   90.00
#
_symmetry.space_group_name_H-M   'P 1'
#
loop_
_entity.id
_entity.type
_entity.pdbx_description
1 polymer ?
#
loop_
_entity_poly.entity_id
_entity_poly.type
_entity_poly.pdbx_seq_one_letter_code
_entity_poly.pdbx_strand_id
1 'polypeptide(L)'
;MNQLKIDKLKQQYVFTQDRGVFKVGIALLAKRAKAVAQWMGVVEPKSKAGSFEHYTECMAMMEKGHQYAKRTGLQCTGNLSPQLVGYEGERVSVVDNAGHTRSFWVARTLGWMPSHLEVDRLPAMFWQDNDEDDVLAAESYQSVVVIG
;
A
#
# COMPACT_ATOMS: atom_id res chain seq x y z
N MET A 1 -16.88 19.73 8.94
CA MET A 1 -16.01 19.64 10.12
C MET A 1 -14.94 18.59 9.88
N ASN A 2 -13.67 19.01 9.70
CA ASN A 2 -12.55 18.09 9.57
C ASN A 2 -12.07 17.66 10.96
N GLN A 3 -12.08 16.37 11.27
CA GLN A 3 -11.69 15.85 12.57
C GLN A 3 -10.77 14.64 12.41
N LEU A 4 -9.60 14.68 13.05
CA LEU A 4 -8.70 13.55 13.17
C LEU A 4 -8.88 12.91 14.54
N LYS A 5 -9.05 11.58 14.58
CA LYS A 5 -9.12 10.76 15.79
C LYS A 5 -8.12 9.62 15.68
N ILE A 6 -7.69 9.10 16.83
CA ILE A 6 -6.78 7.98 16.93
C ILE A 6 -7.52 6.86 17.64
N ASP A 7 -7.84 5.79 16.91
CA ASP A 7 -8.44 4.59 17.47
C ASP A 7 -7.31 3.64 17.90
N LYS A 8 -7.04 3.64 19.20
CA LYS A 8 -5.97 2.82 19.80
C LYS A 8 -6.30 1.33 19.83
N LEU A 9 -7.58 0.95 19.84
CA LEU A 9 -7.97 -0.46 19.84
C LEU A 9 -7.70 -1.08 18.47
N LYS A 10 -8.04 -0.36 17.40
CA LYS A 10 -7.84 -0.80 16.02
C LYS A 10 -6.50 -0.36 15.42
N GLN A 11 -5.66 0.32 16.21
CA GLN A 11 -4.35 0.84 15.78
C GLN A 11 -4.40 1.62 14.46
N GLN A 12 -5.37 2.54 14.35
CA GLN A 12 -5.64 3.30 13.13
C GLN A 12 -5.89 4.79 13.41
N TYR A 13 -5.53 5.62 12.45
CA TYR A 13 -5.97 6.99 12.35
C TYR A 13 -7.32 7.05 11.63
N VAL A 14 -8.25 7.83 12.16
CA VAL A 14 -9.58 8.03 11.60
C VAL A 14 -9.74 9.51 11.29
N PHE A 15 -9.82 9.83 10.01
CA PHE A 15 -10.00 11.19 9.52
C PHE A 15 -11.41 11.36 8.96
N THR A 16 -12.21 12.19 9.61
CA THR A 16 -13.56 12.53 9.19
C THR A 16 -13.52 13.87 8.46
N GLN A 17 -14.04 13.89 7.24
CA GLN A 17 -14.32 15.10 6.46
C GLN A 17 -15.80 15.15 6.11
N ASP A 18 -16.25 16.29 5.58
CA ASP A 18 -17.65 16.46 5.18
C ASP A 18 -18.13 15.42 4.14
N ARG A 19 -17.19 14.82 3.39
CA ARG A 19 -17.46 13.81 2.36
C ARG A 19 -17.32 12.36 2.82
N GLY A 20 -16.90 12.10 4.07
CA GLY A 20 -16.78 10.73 4.55
C GLY A 20 -15.75 10.50 5.66
N VAL A 21 -15.57 9.22 6.00
CA VAL A 21 -14.64 8.75 7.04
C VAL A 21 -13.55 7.92 6.40
N PHE A 22 -12.32 8.40 6.49
CA PHE A 22 -11.12 7.74 5.99
C PHE A 22 -10.37 7.10 7.15
N LYS A 23 -9.93 5.85 6.98
CA LYS A 23 -9.20 5.09 8.00
C LYS A 23 -7.86 4.67 7.44
N VAL A 24 -6.79 4.81 8.22
CA VAL A 24 -5.46 4.34 7.85
C VAL A 24 -4.76 3.71 9.04
N GLY A 25 -4.24 2.51 8.88
CA GLY A 25 -3.47 1.83 9.92
C GLY A 25 -2.20 2.60 10.28
N ILE A 26 -1.90 2.71 11.57
CA ILE A 26 -0.73 3.45 12.06
C ILE A 26 0.56 2.85 11.49
N ALA A 27 0.69 1.51 11.55
CA ALA A 27 1.85 0.79 11.04
C ALA A 27 2.01 0.92 9.52
N LEU A 28 0.90 0.83 8.78
CA LEU A 28 0.89 0.99 7.32
C LEU A 28 1.37 2.38 6.90
N LEU A 29 0.86 3.43 7.55
CA LEU A 29 1.27 4.80 7.26
C LEU A 29 2.75 5.03 7.60
N ALA A 30 3.22 4.53 8.75
CA ALA A 30 4.63 4.61 9.14
C ALA A 30 5.55 3.93 8.13
N LYS A 31 5.20 2.70 7.70
CA LYS A 31 5.93 1.93 6.69
C LYS A 31 6.05 2.68 5.37
N ARG A 32 4.94 3.22 4.87
CA ARG A 32 4.92 3.99 3.61
C ARG A 32 5.76 5.25 3.71
N ALA A 33 5.60 6.03 4.79
CA ALA A 33 6.37 7.26 4.99
C ALA A 33 7.88 6.98 5.10
N LYS A 34 8.27 5.91 5.80
CA LYS A 34 9.65 5.45 5.87
C LYS A 34 10.20 5.08 4.48
N ALA A 35 9.45 4.32 3.70
CA ALA A 35 9.88 3.92 2.37
C ALA A 35 10.05 5.12 1.42
N VAL A 36 9.15 6.12 1.51
CA VAL A 36 9.28 7.37 0.77
C VAL A 36 10.52 8.15 1.20
N ALA A 37 10.77 8.26 2.51
CA ALA A 37 11.94 8.94 3.03
C ALA A 37 13.24 8.30 2.53
N GLN A 38 13.33 6.98 2.57
CA GLN A 38 14.48 6.21 2.06
C GLN A 38 14.65 6.38 0.55
N TRP A 39 13.56 6.28 -0.20
CA TRP A 39 13.57 6.46 -1.66
C TRP A 39 14.05 7.84 -2.08
N MET A 40 13.66 8.88 -1.34
CA MET A 40 14.09 10.27 -1.58
C MET A 40 15.45 10.60 -0.96
N GLY A 41 16.03 9.73 -0.13
CA GLY A 41 17.26 10.00 0.62
C GLY A 41 17.12 11.10 1.68
N VAL A 42 15.93 11.24 2.31
CA VAL A 42 15.64 12.25 3.35
C VAL A 42 15.45 11.61 4.72
N VAL A 43 15.45 12.43 5.77
CA VAL A 43 15.27 11.98 7.16
C VAL A 43 13.87 11.39 7.37
N GLU A 44 13.82 10.20 7.97
CA GLU A 44 12.57 9.51 8.33
C GLU A 44 11.77 10.28 9.40
N PRO A 45 10.42 10.16 9.43
CA PRO A 45 9.60 10.65 10.54
C PRO A 45 10.08 10.11 11.89
N LYS A 46 10.14 10.97 12.91
CA LYS A 46 10.69 10.62 14.24
C LYS A 46 9.62 10.56 15.33
N SER A 47 8.46 11.16 15.08
CA SER A 47 7.38 11.20 16.05
C SER A 47 6.88 9.81 16.43
N LYS A 48 6.33 9.68 17.63
CA LYS A 48 5.87 8.40 18.17
C LYS A 48 4.62 7.91 17.40
N ALA A 49 4.69 6.69 16.87
CA ALA A 49 3.56 6.04 16.23
C ALA A 49 2.29 6.09 17.10
N GLY A 50 1.16 6.45 16.48
CA GLY A 50 -0.12 6.64 17.19
C GLY A 50 -0.29 7.98 17.89
N SER A 51 0.53 8.98 17.54
CA SER A 51 0.31 10.39 17.90
C SER A 51 -0.18 11.21 16.70
N PHE A 52 -0.72 12.41 16.96
CA PHE A 52 -1.16 13.35 15.91
C PHE A 52 0.03 13.92 15.14
N GLU A 53 1.15 14.15 15.84
CA GLU A 53 2.41 14.59 15.26
C GLU A 53 2.94 13.55 14.27
N HIS A 54 2.92 12.27 14.64
CA HIS A 54 3.31 11.18 13.74
C HIS A 54 2.42 11.09 12.50
N TYR A 55 1.09 11.23 12.65
CA TYR A 55 0.22 11.30 11.47
C TYR A 55 0.61 12.46 10.55
N THR A 56 0.83 13.64 11.12
CA THR A 56 1.16 14.86 10.37
C THR A 56 2.51 14.72 9.65
N GLU A 57 3.54 14.24 10.35
CA GLU A 57 4.87 13.99 9.76
C GLU A 57 4.80 12.98 8.62
N CYS A 58 4.10 11.86 8.83
CA CYS A 58 3.95 10.84 7.79
C CYS A 58 3.18 11.37 6.58
N MET A 59 2.06 12.07 6.78
CA MET A 59 1.29 12.65 5.67
C MET A 59 2.10 13.70 4.91
N ALA A 60 2.86 14.56 5.61
CA ALA A 60 3.76 15.50 4.98
C ALA A 60 4.87 14.79 4.18
N MET A 61 5.37 13.64 4.66
CA MET A 61 6.33 12.82 3.90
C MET A 61 5.70 12.23 2.64
N MET A 62 4.47 11.71 2.72
CA MET A 62 3.75 11.19 1.56
C MET A 62 3.53 12.28 0.49
N GLU A 63 3.16 13.49 0.91
CA GLU A 63 3.00 14.63 0.00
C GLU A 63 4.34 15.03 -0.66
N LYS A 64 5.43 15.04 0.11
CA LYS A 64 6.78 15.26 -0.46
C LYS A 64 7.15 14.20 -1.49
N GLY A 65 6.84 12.93 -1.22
CA GLY A 65 7.01 11.82 -2.15
C GLY A 65 6.24 12.02 -3.45
N HIS A 66 4.96 12.41 -3.34
CA HIS A 66 4.12 12.71 -4.49
C HIS A 66 4.70 13.84 -5.35
N GLN A 67 5.12 14.95 -4.73
CA GLN A 67 5.74 16.07 -5.43
C GLN A 67 7.07 15.69 -6.09
N TYR A 68 7.89 14.88 -5.41
CA TYR A 68 9.15 14.39 -5.95
C TYR A 68 8.92 13.50 -7.17
N ALA A 69 7.96 12.57 -7.11
CA ALA A 69 7.57 11.73 -8.22
C ALA A 69 7.09 12.57 -9.42
N LYS A 70 6.21 13.55 -9.17
CA LYS A 70 5.71 14.45 -10.21
C LYS A 70 6.82 15.22 -10.92
N ARG A 71 7.85 15.64 -10.18
CA ARG A 71 9.00 16.38 -10.73
C ARG A 71 9.98 15.49 -11.50
N THR A 72 10.22 14.27 -11.03
CA THR A 72 11.28 13.38 -11.55
C THR A 72 10.77 12.36 -12.56
N GLY A 73 9.47 12.09 -12.58
CA GLY A 73 8.87 10.98 -13.32
C GLY A 73 9.13 9.60 -12.70
N LEU A 74 9.81 9.53 -11.54
CA LEU A 74 10.15 8.28 -10.87
C LEU A 74 9.01 7.78 -9.97
N GLN A 75 8.97 6.47 -9.74
CA GLN A 75 8.02 5.82 -8.84
C GLN A 75 8.71 5.29 -7.57
N CYS A 76 8.01 5.38 -6.45
CA CYS A 76 8.42 4.80 -5.18
C CYS A 76 7.89 3.35 -5.08
N THR A 77 8.77 2.36 -5.22
CA THR A 77 8.41 0.93 -5.16
C THR A 77 8.18 0.40 -3.75
N GLY A 78 8.25 1.27 -2.73
CA GLY A 78 8.19 0.89 -1.32
C GLY A 78 6.86 0.30 -0.82
N ASN A 79 5.80 0.33 -1.64
CA ASN A 79 4.52 -0.31 -1.32
C ASN A 79 4.30 -1.63 -2.10
N LEU A 80 5.29 -2.08 -2.87
CA LEU A 80 5.26 -3.41 -3.50
C LEU A 80 5.59 -4.49 -2.48
N SER A 81 4.87 -5.60 -2.54
CA SER A 81 5.22 -6.81 -1.77
C SER A 81 6.51 -7.39 -2.33
N PRO A 82 7.61 -7.50 -1.55
CA PRO A 82 8.91 -7.95 -2.06
C PRO A 82 8.89 -9.34 -2.69
N GLN A 83 8.00 -10.22 -2.23
CA GLN A 83 7.86 -11.59 -2.73
C GLN A 83 7.13 -11.69 -4.07
N LEU A 84 6.45 -10.62 -4.48
CA LEU A 84 5.69 -10.57 -5.74
C LEU A 84 6.37 -9.69 -6.80
N VAL A 85 7.47 -9.02 -6.46
CA VAL A 85 8.24 -8.23 -7.44
C VAL A 85 8.80 -9.16 -8.51
N GLY A 86 8.51 -8.87 -9.77
CA GLY A 86 8.90 -9.68 -10.92
C GLY A 86 7.83 -10.69 -11.35
N TYR A 87 6.71 -10.80 -10.62
CA TYR A 87 5.57 -11.63 -11.01
C TYR A 87 4.40 -10.81 -11.55
N GLU A 88 4.56 -9.50 -11.77
CA GLU A 88 3.48 -8.66 -12.31
C GLU A 88 2.99 -9.16 -13.68
N GLY A 89 1.69 -9.45 -13.77
CA GLY A 89 1.06 -10.04 -14.96
C GLY A 89 1.11 -11.57 -14.99
N GLU A 90 1.79 -12.21 -14.04
CA GLU A 90 1.84 -13.67 -13.90
C GLU A 90 0.75 -14.17 -12.96
N ARG A 91 0.31 -15.40 -13.19
CA ARG A 91 -0.54 -16.13 -12.25
C ARG A 91 0.33 -16.93 -11.29
N VAL A 92 0.11 -16.77 -10.00
CA VAL A 92 0.89 -17.44 -8.95
C VAL A 92 0.00 -18.29 -8.06
N SER A 93 0.55 -19.38 -7.54
CA SER A 93 0.03 -20.12 -6.40
C SER A 93 0.89 -19.78 -5.19
N VAL A 94 0.23 -19.39 -4.10
CA VAL A 94 0.88 -19.03 -2.85
C VAL A 94 0.38 -19.89 -1.70
N VAL A 95 1.26 -20.13 -0.73
CA VAL A 95 0.88 -20.64 0.59
C VAL A 95 0.91 -19.48 1.56
N ASP A 96 -0.23 -19.15 2.16
CA ASP A 96 -0.31 -18.08 3.16
C ASP A 96 0.36 -18.51 4.48
N ASN A 97 0.50 -17.58 5.42
CA ASN A 97 1.10 -17.87 6.73
C ASN A 97 0.26 -18.82 7.60
N ALA A 98 -1.01 -19.07 7.25
CA ALA A 98 -1.89 -20.05 7.89
C ALA A 98 -1.80 -21.44 7.22
N GLY A 99 -1.02 -21.59 6.15
CA GLY A 99 -0.86 -22.83 5.40
C GLY A 99 -1.94 -23.06 4.32
N HIS A 100 -2.81 -22.08 4.06
CA HIS A 100 -3.78 -22.20 2.98
C HIS A 100 -3.14 -21.90 1.64
N THR A 101 -3.45 -22.74 0.65
CA THR A 101 -3.02 -22.52 -0.73
C THR A 101 -4.10 -21.76 -1.48
N ARG A 102 -3.72 -20.67 -2.14
CA ARG A 102 -4.60 -19.94 -3.08
C ARG A 102 -3.83 -19.51 -4.30
N SER A 103 -4.55 -19.22 -5.39
CA SER A 103 -3.94 -18.78 -6.63
C SER A 103 -4.62 -17.54 -7.17
N PHE A 104 -3.83 -16.58 -7.61
CA PHE A 104 -4.29 -15.30 -8.14
C PHE A 104 -3.31 -14.79 -9.18
N TRP A 105 -3.74 -13.82 -9.98
CA TRP A 105 -2.86 -13.03 -10.81
C TRP A 105 -2.27 -11.88 -9.99
N VAL A 106 -1.00 -11.59 -10.20
CA VAL A 106 -0.33 -10.45 -9.57
C VAL A 106 -0.54 -9.24 -10.45
N ALA A 107 -1.49 -8.37 -10.09
CA ALA A 107 -1.63 -7.07 -10.73
C ALA A 107 -0.86 -5.99 -9.95
N ARG A 108 -0.66 -4.83 -10.58
CA ARG A 108 0.03 -3.69 -9.97
C ARG A 108 -0.74 -2.41 -10.22
N THR A 109 -1.03 -1.66 -9.15
CA THR A 109 -1.68 -0.35 -9.26
C THR A 109 -0.79 0.62 -10.04
N LEU A 110 -1.42 1.51 -10.80
CA LEU A 110 -0.74 2.65 -11.41
C LEU A 110 -0.57 3.79 -10.38
N GLY A 111 0.35 4.70 -10.64
CA GLY A 111 0.58 5.89 -9.79
C GLY A 111 2.03 6.03 -9.33
N TRP A 112 2.25 7.00 -8.45
CA TRP A 112 3.60 7.34 -7.99
C TRP A 112 4.15 6.38 -6.93
N MET A 113 3.27 5.67 -6.20
CA MET A 113 3.64 4.63 -5.23
C MET A 113 2.81 3.36 -5.51
N PRO A 114 3.23 2.54 -6.50
CA PRO A 114 2.48 1.35 -6.89
C PRO A 114 2.43 0.29 -5.78
N SER A 115 1.39 -0.54 -5.84
CA SER A 115 1.12 -1.65 -4.90
C SER A 115 0.76 -2.91 -5.69
N HIS A 116 1.06 -4.09 -5.14
CA HIS A 116 0.57 -5.35 -5.69
C HIS A 116 -0.89 -5.59 -5.28
N LEU A 117 -1.66 -6.13 -6.23
CA LEU A 117 -3.04 -6.57 -6.06
C LEU A 117 -3.10 -8.07 -6.35
N GLU A 118 -3.85 -8.79 -5.52
CA GLU A 118 -4.29 -10.15 -5.80
C GLU A 118 -5.59 -10.05 -6.59
N VAL A 119 -5.59 -10.54 -7.83
CA VAL A 119 -6.79 -10.49 -8.67
C VAL A 119 -7.12 -11.89 -9.19
N ASP A 120 -8.39 -12.26 -9.13
CA ASP A 120 -8.85 -13.59 -9.56
C ASP A 120 -8.74 -13.77 -11.08
N ARG A 121 -8.87 -12.68 -11.83
CA ARG A 121 -8.75 -12.64 -13.29
C ARG A 121 -8.07 -11.33 -13.72
N LEU A 122 -7.08 -11.40 -14.62
CA LEU A 122 -6.62 -10.21 -15.32
C LEU A 122 -7.72 -9.74 -16.28
N PRO A 123 -8.19 -8.49 -16.20
CA PRO A 123 -9.10 -7.97 -17.22
C PRO A 123 -8.36 -7.95 -18.57
N ALA A 124 -8.95 -8.60 -19.57
CA ALA A 124 -8.54 -8.44 -20.95
C ALA A 124 -8.83 -6.97 -21.34
N MET A 125 -7.78 -6.15 -21.41
CA MET A 125 -7.83 -4.68 -21.43
C MET A 125 -8.29 -4.06 -20.10
N PHE A 126 -7.36 -3.30 -19.52
CA PHE A 126 -7.63 -2.29 -18.50
C PHE A 126 -8.88 -1.47 -18.88
N TRP A 127 -9.70 -1.13 -17.88
CA TRP A 127 -11.01 -0.46 -17.92
C TRP A 127 -12.22 -1.39 -18.05
N GLN A 128 -12.47 -2.21 -17.03
CA GLN A 128 -13.85 -2.42 -16.58
C GLN A 128 -13.91 -2.24 -15.07
N ASP A 129 -14.68 -1.23 -14.67
CA ASP A 129 -15.10 -0.99 -13.29
C ASP A 129 -15.81 -2.26 -12.77
N ASN A 130 -15.09 -3.12 -12.06
CA ASN A 130 -15.68 -4.12 -11.19
C ASN A 130 -15.14 -3.87 -9.79
N ASP A 131 -15.97 -3.17 -9.02
CA ASP A 131 -15.66 -2.53 -7.75
C ASP A 131 -15.44 -3.49 -6.55
N GLU A 132 -15.33 -4.83 -6.70
CA GLU A 132 -15.47 -5.69 -5.52
C GLU A 132 -14.41 -6.78 -5.21
N ASP A 133 -13.47 -7.16 -6.09
CA ASP A 133 -12.58 -8.32 -5.79
C ASP A 133 -11.05 -8.06 -5.80
N ASP A 134 -10.59 -6.84 -6.10
CA ASP A 134 -9.15 -6.53 -6.07
C ASP A 134 -8.67 -6.29 -4.64
N VAL A 135 -8.06 -7.31 -4.04
CA VAL A 135 -7.51 -7.23 -2.67
C VAL A 135 -6.04 -6.81 -2.73
N LEU A 136 -5.64 -5.87 -1.87
CA LEU A 136 -4.21 -5.56 -1.68
C LEU A 136 -3.46 -6.84 -1.30
N ALA A 137 -2.37 -7.10 -2.02
CA ALA A 137 -1.58 -8.29 -1.77
C ALA A 137 -1.05 -8.35 -0.34
N ALA A 138 -1.05 -9.56 0.22
CA ALA A 138 -0.46 -9.80 1.52
C ALA A 138 1.02 -9.39 1.53
N GLU A 139 1.47 -8.94 2.69
CA GLU A 139 2.86 -8.50 2.87
C GLU A 139 3.85 -9.67 2.89
N SER A 140 3.37 -10.91 3.11
CA SER A 140 4.19 -12.11 3.18
C SER A 140 3.39 -13.39 2.91
N TYR A 141 4.05 -14.34 2.27
CA TYR A 141 3.65 -15.70 1.93
C TYR A 141 4.78 -16.65 2.32
N GLN A 142 4.45 -17.91 2.60
CA GLN A 142 5.44 -18.96 2.86
C GLN A 142 6.14 -19.40 1.57
N SER A 143 5.40 -19.46 0.46
CA SER A 143 5.93 -19.77 -0.87
C SER A 143 5.11 -19.06 -1.95
N VAL A 144 5.76 -18.80 -3.09
CA VAL A 144 5.15 -18.24 -4.30
C VAL A 144 5.68 -19.02 -5.49
N VAL A 145 4.79 -19.57 -6.32
CA VAL A 145 5.14 -20.37 -7.50
C VAL A 145 4.30 -19.89 -8.68
N VAL A 146 4.92 -19.62 -9.82
CA VAL A 146 4.19 -19.26 -11.05
C VAL A 146 3.47 -20.50 -11.60
N ILE A 147 2.19 -20.34 -11.94
CA ILE A 147 1.35 -21.39 -12.53
C ILE A 147 0.80 -20.88 -13.88
N GLY A 148 1.23 -21.53 -14.97
CA GLY A 148 0.84 -21.16 -16.34
C GLY A 148 -0.62 -21.42 -16.67
#